data_AF-A0A3P1T3K4-F1
#
_entry.id   AF-A0A3P1T3K4-F1
#
_cell.length_a   1.000
_cell.length_b   1.000
_cell.length_c   1.000
_cell.angle_alpha   90.00
_cell.angle_beta   90.00
_cell.angle_gamma   90.00
#
_symmetry.space_group_name_H-M   'P 1'
#
loop_
_entity.id
_entity.type
_entity.pdbx_description
1 polymer ?
#
loop_
_entity_poly.entity_id
_entity_poly.type
_entity_poly.pdbx_seq_one_letter_code
_entity_poly.pdbx_strand_id
1 'polypeptide(L)'
;MSEWKINPAGVQAVLESAEAARGELSTAMGPDSLDVVTAGLTWCPALSAGIPDAVGRILQAHEENFHAIVNHVDAGIVGVTAAANTYLDAQQEMDASVRATRASAVEGEMLRAAESGNFTFFEGLAAQAGEETP
;
A
#
# COMPACT_ATOMS: atom_id res chain seq x y z
N MET A 1 16.55 4.23 -31.97
CA MET A 1 16.10 3.61 -30.70
C MET A 1 14.69 4.10 -30.47
N SER A 2 13.70 3.22 -30.33
CA SER A 2 12.37 3.64 -29.89
C SER A 2 12.51 4.16 -28.46
N GLU A 3 12.27 5.44 -28.24
CA GLU A 3 12.23 6.03 -26.90
C GLU A 3 11.21 5.24 -26.07
N TRP A 4 11.67 4.65 -24.97
CA TRP A 4 10.78 4.05 -23.99
C TRP A 4 9.94 5.17 -23.39
N LYS A 5 8.66 5.18 -23.71
CA LYS A 5 7.71 6.18 -23.22
C LYS A 5 6.68 5.47 -22.35
N ILE A 6 6.60 5.88 -21.09
CA ILE A 6 5.49 5.46 -20.22
C ILE A 6 4.17 5.87 -20.88
N ASN A 7 3.17 4.99 -20.83
CA ASN A 7 1.79 5.32 -21.15
C ASN A 7 1.09 5.78 -19.87
N PRO A 8 0.92 7.09 -19.62
CA PRO A 8 0.40 7.59 -18.35
C PRO A 8 -1.04 7.14 -18.11
N ALA A 9 -1.86 7.12 -19.17
CA ALA A 9 -3.25 6.66 -19.08
C ALA A 9 -3.35 5.18 -18.71
N GLY A 10 -2.41 4.36 -19.19
CA GLY A 10 -2.34 2.94 -18.83
C GLY A 10 -1.94 2.74 -17.37
N VAL A 11 -0.97 3.50 -16.87
CA VAL A 11 -0.55 3.46 -15.46
C VAL A 11 -1.69 3.93 -14.55
N GLN A 12 -2.33 5.05 -14.90
CA GLN A 12 -3.45 5.60 -14.15
C GLN A 12 -4.60 4.59 -14.02
N ALA A 13 -5.01 3.93 -15.11
CA ALA A 13 -6.08 2.94 -15.07
C ALA A 13 -5.77 1.74 -14.14
N VAL A 14 -4.51 1.30 -14.10
CA VAL A 14 -4.06 0.24 -13.19
C VAL A 14 -4.08 0.72 -11.74
N LEU A 15 -3.62 1.93 -11.48
CA LEU A 15 -3.62 2.53 -10.14
C LEU A 15 -5.05 2.72 -9.60
N GLU A 16 -5.96 3.24 -10.42
CA GLU A 16 -7.38 3.38 -10.07
C GLU A 16 -8.03 2.03 -9.73
N SER A 17 -7.71 0.99 -10.51
CA SER A 17 -8.18 -0.37 -10.22
C SER A 17 -7.59 -0.93 -8.91
N ALA A 18 -6.32 -0.64 -8.62
CA ALA A 18 -5.68 -1.07 -7.39
C ALA A 18 -6.25 -0.34 -6.17
N GLU A 19 -6.51 0.96 -6.27
CA GLU A 19 -7.17 1.77 -5.25
C GLU A 19 -8.59 1.28 -4.96
N ALA A 20 -9.36 0.94 -6.01
CA ALA A 20 -10.70 0.36 -5.86
C ALA A 20 -10.64 -0.98 -5.10
N ALA A 21 -9.76 -1.89 -5.51
CA ALA A 21 -9.57 -3.18 -4.84
C ALA A 21 -9.09 -3.01 -3.39
N ARG A 22 -8.22 -2.03 -3.13
CA ARG A 22 -7.76 -1.66 -1.79
C ARG A 22 -8.90 -1.13 -0.92
N GLY A 23 -9.80 -0.33 -1.48
CA GLY A 23 -11.01 0.15 -0.79
C GLY A 23 -11.99 -0.98 -0.44
N GLU A 24 -12.19 -1.93 -1.35
CA GLU A 24 -13.00 -3.13 -1.11
C GLU A 24 -12.40 -3.99 0.02
N LEU A 25 -11.08 -4.22 -0.03
CA LEU A 25 -10.37 -4.95 1.02
C LEU A 25 -10.51 -4.25 2.37
N SER A 26 -10.25 -2.94 2.45
CA SER A 26 -10.39 -2.18 3.69
C SER A 26 -11.82 -2.20 4.25
N THR A 27 -12.84 -2.19 3.38
CA THR A 27 -14.25 -2.27 3.79
C THR A 27 -14.59 -3.64 4.35
N ALA A 28 -14.15 -4.72 3.69
CA ALA A 28 -14.35 -6.09 4.16
C ALA A 28 -13.66 -6.35 5.51
N MET A 29 -12.61 -5.58 5.79
CA MET A 29 -11.74 -5.67 6.96
C MET A 29 -12.02 -4.64 8.04
N GLY A 30 -13.17 -3.96 7.98
CA GLY A 30 -13.52 -2.93 8.95
C GLY A 30 -13.47 -3.44 10.41
N PRO A 31 -13.37 -2.52 11.39
CA PRO A 31 -13.17 -2.84 12.81
C PRO A 31 -14.21 -3.81 13.37
N ASP A 32 -15.43 -3.80 12.83
CA ASP A 32 -16.53 -4.65 13.30
C ASP A 32 -16.52 -6.08 12.69
N SER A 33 -15.70 -6.32 11.67
CA SER A 33 -15.74 -7.57 10.88
C SER A 33 -15.34 -8.80 11.71
N LEU A 34 -14.36 -8.64 12.61
CA LEU A 34 -13.90 -9.71 13.50
C LEU A 34 -14.74 -9.77 14.78
N ASP A 35 -15.32 -8.65 15.20
CA ASP A 35 -16.20 -8.55 16.38
C ASP A 35 -17.50 -9.35 16.22
N VAL A 36 -18.04 -9.43 15.00
CA VAL A 36 -19.20 -10.28 14.71
C VAL A 36 -18.88 -11.77 14.94
N VAL A 37 -17.66 -12.20 14.61
CA VAL A 37 -17.22 -13.59 14.78
C VAL A 37 -17.00 -13.91 16.26
N THR A 38 -16.38 -13.02 17.02
CA THR A 38 -16.18 -13.20 18.47
C THR A 38 -17.50 -13.10 19.24
N ALA A 39 -18.41 -12.20 18.85
CA ALA A 39 -19.76 -12.11 19.42
C ALA A 39 -20.57 -13.40 19.18
N GLY A 40 -20.42 -14.01 18.00
CA GLY A 40 -21.03 -15.29 17.64
C GLY A 40 -20.53 -16.48 18.47
N LEU A 41 -19.43 -16.33 19.21
CA LEU A 41 -18.84 -17.38 20.07
C LEU A 41 -19.27 -17.27 21.54
N THR A 42 -20.01 -16.21 21.90
CA THR A 42 -20.48 -15.98 23.28
C THR A 42 -21.52 -17.01 23.75
N TRP A 43 -22.13 -17.76 22.84
CA TRP A 43 -23.03 -18.88 23.14
C TRP A 43 -22.32 -20.13 23.70
N CYS A 44 -21.00 -20.22 23.63
CA CYS A 44 -20.26 -21.40 24.09
C CYS A 44 -20.31 -21.53 25.62
N PRO A 45 -20.79 -22.67 26.17
CA PRO A 45 -20.79 -22.90 27.62
C PRO A 45 -19.38 -23.03 28.18
N ALA A 46 -19.24 -22.88 29.50
CA ALA A 46 -17.96 -22.82 30.23
C ALA A 46 -17.00 -24.01 29.99
N LEU A 47 -17.51 -25.20 29.64
CA LEU A 47 -16.71 -26.38 29.29
C LEU A 47 -15.97 -26.25 27.94
N SER A 48 -16.43 -25.33 27.08
CA SER A 48 -15.83 -25.00 25.77
C SER A 48 -15.14 -23.62 25.75
N ALA A 49 -14.92 -23.01 26.92
CA ALA A 49 -14.38 -21.65 27.03
C ALA A 49 -12.99 -21.44 26.40
N GLY A 50 -12.22 -22.50 26.14
CA GLY A 50 -10.96 -22.41 25.41
C GLY A 50 -11.11 -22.22 23.90
N ILE A 51 -12.28 -22.53 23.31
CA ILE A 51 -12.53 -22.40 21.87
C ILE A 51 -12.64 -20.92 21.47
N PRO A 52 -13.44 -20.07 22.15
CA PRO A 52 -13.46 -18.63 21.86
C PRO A 52 -12.09 -17.97 21.97
N ASP A 53 -11.28 -18.34 22.98
CA ASP A 53 -9.94 -17.78 23.17
C ASP A 53 -8.97 -18.19 22.04
N ALA A 54 -9.00 -19.46 21.64
CA ALA A 54 -8.19 -19.94 20.52
C ALA A 54 -8.60 -19.28 19.19
N VAL A 55 -9.90 -19.11 18.94
CA VAL A 55 -10.40 -18.42 17.75
C VAL A 55 -10.03 -16.94 17.79
N GLY A 56 -10.17 -16.26 18.93
CA GLY A 56 -9.75 -14.87 19.09
C GLY A 56 -8.27 -14.66 18.74
N ARG A 57 -7.39 -15.55 19.20
CA ARG A 57 -5.96 -15.51 18.85
C ARG A 57 -5.69 -15.74 17.36
N ILE A 58 -6.45 -16.62 16.71
CA ILE A 58 -6.34 -16.84 15.26
C ILE A 58 -6.78 -15.59 14.50
N LEU A 59 -7.90 -14.97 14.89
CA LEU A 59 -8.39 -13.74 14.26
C LEU A 59 -7.38 -12.59 14.43
N GLN A 60 -6.82 -12.44 15.63
CA GLN A 60 -5.78 -11.44 15.91
C GLN A 60 -4.51 -11.69 15.08
N ALA A 61 -4.08 -12.94 14.94
CA ALA A 61 -2.94 -13.28 14.08
C ALA A 61 -3.23 -13.00 12.59
N HIS A 62 -4.48 -13.14 12.16
CA HIS A 62 -4.87 -12.77 10.79
C HIS A 62 -4.94 -11.25 10.61
N GLU A 63 -5.37 -10.49 11.60
CA GLU A 63 -5.39 -9.02 11.59
C GLU A 63 -4.00 -8.44 11.26
N GLU A 64 -2.93 -8.95 11.89
CA GLU A 64 -1.56 -8.56 11.58
C GLU A 64 -1.16 -8.87 10.12
N ASN A 65 -1.51 -10.07 9.63
CA ASN A 65 -1.24 -10.46 8.24
C ASN A 65 -2.00 -9.57 7.25
N PHE A 66 -3.21 -9.19 7.60
CA PHE A 66 -4.04 -8.32 6.79
C PHE A 66 -3.51 -6.89 6.74
N HIS A 67 -3.05 -6.34 7.87
CA HIS A 67 -2.34 -5.07 7.89
C HIS A 67 -1.09 -5.10 7.00
N ALA A 68 -0.33 -6.20 7.03
CA ALA A 68 0.81 -6.36 6.13
C ALA A 68 0.39 -6.36 4.65
N ILE A 69 -0.70 -7.05 4.30
CA ILE A 69 -1.23 -7.03 2.93
C ILE A 69 -1.64 -5.62 2.50
N VAL A 70 -2.36 -4.89 3.35
CA VAL A 70 -2.78 -3.51 3.07
C VAL A 70 -1.56 -2.60 2.89
N ASN A 71 -0.56 -2.71 3.76
CA ASN A 71 0.69 -1.95 3.64
C ASN A 71 1.41 -2.24 2.32
N HIS A 72 1.45 -3.51 1.89
CA HIS A 72 2.02 -3.91 0.61
C HIS A 72 1.28 -3.30 -0.58
N VAL A 73 -0.06 -3.28 -0.54
CA VAL A 73 -0.88 -2.69 -1.60
C VAL A 73 -0.70 -1.17 -1.63
N ASP A 74 -0.76 -0.51 -0.48
CA ASP A 74 -0.58 0.94 -0.35
C ASP A 74 0.82 1.35 -0.83
N ALA A 75 1.86 0.60 -0.46
CA ALA A 75 3.22 0.77 -0.95
C ALA A 75 3.32 0.61 -2.47
N GLY A 76 2.66 -0.40 -3.03
CA GLY A 76 2.60 -0.59 -4.48
C GLY A 76 1.98 0.61 -5.20
N ILE A 77 0.87 1.13 -4.69
CA ILE A 77 0.17 2.30 -5.28
C ILE A 77 1.07 3.53 -5.23
N VAL A 78 1.59 3.90 -4.06
CA VAL A 78 2.41 5.12 -3.92
C VAL A 78 3.76 4.97 -4.61
N GLY A 79 4.38 3.79 -4.56
CA GLY A 79 5.66 3.50 -5.19
C GLY A 79 5.58 3.54 -6.73
N VAL A 80 4.56 2.92 -7.32
CA VAL A 80 4.34 2.97 -8.78
C VAL A 80 3.99 4.38 -9.23
N THR A 81 3.19 5.12 -8.46
CA THR A 81 2.88 6.53 -8.75
C THR A 81 4.15 7.39 -8.74
N ALA A 82 4.96 7.26 -7.68
CA ALA A 82 6.22 7.98 -7.54
C ALA A 82 7.23 7.61 -8.65
N ALA A 83 7.31 6.33 -9.02
CA ALA A 83 8.19 5.87 -10.08
C ALA A 83 7.74 6.40 -11.45
N ALA A 84 6.43 6.40 -11.72
CA ALA A 84 5.88 6.95 -12.96
C ALA A 84 6.16 8.45 -13.09
N ASN A 85 5.97 9.22 -12.01
CA ASN A 85 6.31 10.65 -11.97
C ASN A 85 7.81 10.87 -12.16
N THR A 86 8.64 10.11 -11.43
CA THR A 86 10.10 10.17 -11.59
C THR A 86 10.53 9.90 -13.03
N TYR A 87 9.87 8.97 -13.74
CA TYR A 87 10.12 8.71 -15.16
C TYR A 87 9.66 9.82 -16.10
N LEU A 88 8.60 10.55 -15.75
CA LEU A 88 8.14 11.72 -16.50
C LEU A 88 9.11 12.90 -16.31
N ASP A 89 9.57 13.14 -15.09
CA ASP A 89 10.55 14.18 -14.77
C ASP A 89 11.91 13.85 -15.39
N ALA A 90 12.30 12.58 -15.36
CA ALA A 90 13.50 12.03 -16.01
C ALA A 90 13.51 12.18 -17.54
N GLN A 91 12.37 12.43 -18.18
CA GLN A 91 12.33 12.80 -19.61
C GLN A 91 12.63 14.29 -19.82
N GLN A 92 12.45 15.12 -18.79
CA GLN A 92 12.71 16.56 -18.82
C GLN A 92 14.13 16.89 -18.30
N GLU A 93 14.64 16.13 -17.32
CA GLU A 93 15.97 16.29 -16.76
C GLU A 93 17.08 15.75 -17.68
N MET A 94 18.10 16.58 -17.93
CA MET A 94 19.24 16.25 -18.80
C MET A 94 20.27 15.30 -18.15
N ASP A 95 20.31 15.19 -16.81
CA ASP A 95 21.35 14.43 -16.11
C ASP A 95 20.96 12.95 -15.88
N ALA A 96 21.64 12.04 -16.56
CA ALA A 96 21.41 10.60 -16.43
C ALA A 96 21.69 10.02 -15.04
N SER A 97 22.59 10.64 -14.26
CA SER A 97 22.97 10.14 -12.94
C SER A 97 21.89 10.41 -11.89
N VAL A 98 21.32 11.62 -11.90
CA VAL A 98 20.22 12.03 -11.02
C VAL A 98 19.00 11.13 -11.24
N ARG A 99 18.68 10.82 -12.50
CA ARG A 99 17.57 9.93 -12.88
C ARG A 99 17.70 8.52 -12.29
N ALA A 100 18.89 7.92 -12.39
CA ALA A 100 19.12 6.56 -11.91
C ALA A 100 19.04 6.45 -10.38
N THR A 101 19.56 7.45 -9.66
CA THR A 101 19.55 7.46 -8.19
C THR A 101 18.13 7.65 -7.63
N ARG A 102 17.32 8.51 -8.25
CA ARG A 102 15.94 8.79 -7.78
C ARG A 102 15.01 7.59 -7.97
N ALA A 103 15.08 6.93 -9.13
CA ALA A 103 14.29 5.73 -9.40
C ALA A 103 14.64 4.57 -8.44
N SER A 104 15.93 4.35 -8.19
CA SER A 104 16.37 3.31 -7.25
C SER A 104 15.96 3.62 -5.80
N ALA A 105 15.92 4.88 -5.40
CA ALA A 105 15.45 5.28 -4.07
C ALA A 105 13.94 5.00 -3.90
N VAL A 106 13.13 5.27 -4.92
CA VAL A 106 11.69 4.98 -4.91
C VAL A 106 11.42 3.49 -4.75
N GLU A 107 12.11 2.63 -5.51
CA GLU A 107 11.94 1.17 -5.41
C GLU A 107 12.35 0.64 -4.02
N GLY A 108 13.47 1.13 -3.47
CA GLY A 108 13.93 0.71 -2.15
C GLY A 108 12.99 1.14 -1.02
N GLU A 109 12.46 2.36 -1.09
CA GLU A 109 11.50 2.86 -0.09
C GLU A 109 10.12 2.23 -0.24
N MET A 110 9.71 1.83 -1.45
CA MET A 110 8.48 1.06 -1.65
C MET A 110 8.51 -0.26 -0.86
N LEU A 111 9.63 -1.00 -0.94
CA LEU A 111 9.77 -2.26 -0.19
C LEU A 111 9.78 -2.03 1.32
N ARG A 112 10.47 -0.98 1.79
CA ARG A 112 10.47 -0.62 3.22
C ARG A 112 9.09 -0.21 3.72
N ALA A 113 8.36 0.57 2.94
CA ALA A 113 7.01 1.00 3.28
C ALA A 113 6.04 -0.18 3.30
N ALA A 114 6.22 -1.15 2.40
CA ALA A 114 5.43 -2.37 2.39
C ALA A 114 5.59 -3.20 3.67
N GLU A 115 6.82 -3.30 4.18
CA GLU A 115 7.12 -4.03 5.43
C GLU A 115 6.72 -3.26 6.68
N SER A 116 6.92 -1.94 6.70
CA SER A 116 6.81 -1.11 7.91
C SER A 116 5.53 -0.30 8.02
N GLY A 117 4.80 -0.11 6.92
CA GLY A 117 3.68 0.84 6.84
C GLY A 117 4.11 2.31 6.95
N ASN A 118 5.42 2.63 6.88
CA ASN A 118 5.90 4.01 6.96
C ASN A 118 5.98 4.64 5.56
N PHE A 119 5.12 5.62 5.30
CA PHE A 119 5.04 6.32 4.01
C PHE A 119 5.65 7.73 4.01
N THR A 120 6.35 8.13 5.08
CA THR A 120 6.92 9.49 5.25
C THR A 120 7.79 9.92 4.06
N PHE A 121 8.56 9.00 3.47
CA PHE A 121 9.36 9.27 2.28
C PHE A 121 8.50 9.76 1.10
N PHE A 122 7.38 9.07 0.84
CA PHE A 122 6.48 9.38 -0.26
C PHE A 122 5.67 10.66 -0.02
N GLU A 123 5.28 10.91 1.23
CA GLU A 123 4.64 12.17 1.64
C GLU A 123 5.57 13.38 1.40
N GLY A 124 6.85 13.24 1.77
CA GLY A 124 7.85 14.28 1.51
C GLY A 124 8.12 14.49 0.02
N LEU A 125 8.11 13.40 -0.78
CA LEU A 125 8.26 13.47 -2.23
C LEU A 125 7.06 14.18 -2.89
N ALA A 126 5.84 13.88 -2.45
CA ALA A 126 4.62 14.53 -2.95
C ALA A 126 4.58 16.02 -2.60
N ALA A 127 5.04 16.41 -1.40
CA ALA A 127 5.11 17.81 -0.99
C ALA A 127 6.06 18.64 -1.88
N GLN A 128 7.22 18.07 -2.25
CA GLN A 128 8.17 18.73 -3.15
C GLN A 128 7.61 18.95 -4.56
N ALA A 129 6.83 17.99 -5.09
CA ALA A 129 6.17 18.15 -6.38
C ALA A 129 5.07 19.24 -6.37
N GLY A 130 4.45 19.49 -5.21
CA GLY A 130 3.45 20.54 -5.04
C GLY A 130 4.02 21.97 -4.97
N GLU A 131 5.27 22.14 -4.55
CA GLU A 131 5.93 23.47 -4.49
C GLU A 131 6.44 23.97 -5.86
N GLU A 132 6.57 23.11 -6.86
CA GLU A 132 7.06 23.47 -8.20
C GLU A 132 5.97 23.98 -9.18
N THR A 133 4.71 24.15 -8.74
CA THR A 133 3.66 24.78 -9.56
C THR A 133 3.45 26.26 -9.19
N PRO A 134 3.81 27.23 -10.07
CA PRO A 134 3.56 28.66 -9.85
C PRO A 134 2.11 29.09 -10.05
#